data_AF-A0A7C1ASS5-F1
#
_entry.id   AF-A0A7C1ASS5-F1
#
_cell.length_a   1.000
_cell.length_b   1.000
_cell.length_c   1.000
_cell.angle_alpha   90.00
_cell.angle_beta   90.00
_cell.angle_gamma   90.00
#
_symmetry.space_group_name_H-M   'P 1'
#
loop_
_entity.id
_entity.type
_entity.pdbx_description
1 polymer ?
#
loop_
_entity_poly.entity_id
_entity_poly.type
_entity_poly.pdbx_seq_one_letter_code
_entity_poly.pdbx_strand_id
1 'polypeptide(L)'
;RQLKELSQKFGEIFEAEIGSEPIKRMLEEIDLEKLKKELEEKLKDKKVKDRKRLIARLGLVKSFIRKNLRPEWMFLTILPVLPPDLRPMVQLDGGRYATSDLNDLYRRVINRNNRLKKLLELNAPEVIIRNEKRLLQEAVDALIDNSARAGKRPVASSQKRPLRSLTDLLRGKRGRFRQNLLGKRVDYSARSVIVVGPELQIDECGLPKKMALELFKPFVIHKLMEQGIVHNIRTANILIQQAPPEVWKALEEVIEGKYVLLNRAPTLHRLSIQAFKPILIEDLCIRIPPLVCGAFNADFDGDQMAVYLPLSDEAQKEARELMIASRNLLKPATGSSIVHLAQDIILGCYYLTLEKEEEKKEKIKVFADENEVIYALETKSIDLHQKIKVKVKGEIRETTAGRVIFNLLLPEDFPFINQVLRKKEMKKLANDLIYRYGMEEASKVFDKIKEVAFEYATLAGYSWGMDDLVIPKEKKNLIKEAEKETQEIWRAYQEGLLSENERREKVIEVWMKVRDKMRELVPQSLNKEG
;
A
#
# COMPACT_ATOMS: atom_id res chain seq x y z
N ARG A 1 -53.00 0.51 33.68
CA ARG A 1 -54.14 0.69 34.59
C ARG A 1 -55.26 1.45 33.89
N GLN A 2 -55.06 2.70 33.46
CA GLN A 2 -56.05 3.45 32.67
C GLN A 2 -56.61 2.73 31.43
N LEU A 3 -55.77 2.10 30.59
CA LEU A 3 -56.24 1.32 29.43
C LEU A 3 -57.19 0.17 29.82
N LYS A 4 -56.92 -0.47 30.98
CA LYS A 4 -57.70 -1.62 31.47
C LYS A 4 -59.06 -1.18 32.03
N GLU A 5 -59.10 -0.02 32.70
CA GLU A 5 -60.35 0.60 33.17
C GLU A 5 -61.23 1.10 32.03
N LEU A 6 -60.62 1.70 30.99
CA LEU A 6 -61.34 2.16 29.79
C LEU A 6 -61.86 0.99 28.96
N SER A 7 -61.08 -0.08 28.81
CA SER A 7 -61.50 -1.30 28.09
C SER A 7 -62.66 -2.01 28.80
N GLN A 8 -62.72 -1.97 30.14
CA GLN A 8 -63.86 -2.52 30.90
C GLN A 8 -65.14 -1.67 30.78
N LYS A 9 -65.02 -0.35 30.60
CA LYS A 9 -66.17 0.57 30.53
C LYS A 9 -66.70 0.82 29.12
N PHE A 10 -65.83 0.75 28.10
CA PHE A 10 -66.16 1.14 26.71
C PHE A 10 -65.63 0.13 25.68
N GLY A 11 -65.60 -1.16 26.03
CA GLY A 11 -65.06 -2.24 25.18
C GLY A 11 -65.74 -2.38 23.80
N GLU A 12 -66.95 -1.86 23.63
CA GLU A 12 -67.67 -1.85 22.34
C GLU A 12 -67.30 -0.65 21.44
N ILE A 13 -66.65 0.39 21.98
CA ILE A 13 -66.39 1.66 21.26
C ILE A 13 -64.98 1.70 20.67
N PHE A 14 -64.02 1.04 21.31
CA PHE A 14 -62.64 1.03 20.83
C PHE A 14 -61.93 -0.29 21.12
N GLU A 15 -61.12 -0.73 20.17
CA GLU A 15 -60.19 -1.85 20.33
C GLU A 15 -58.79 -1.31 20.60
N ALA A 16 -58.10 -1.84 21.61
CA ALA A 16 -56.75 -1.42 21.95
C ALA A 16 -55.82 -2.63 22.10
N GLU A 17 -55.03 -2.87 21.06
CA GLU A 17 -54.01 -3.91 21.06
C GLU A 17 -52.61 -3.33 21.32
N ILE A 18 -51.68 -4.19 21.77
CA ILE A 18 -50.29 -3.79 22.07
C ILE A 18 -49.32 -4.75 21.40
N GLY A 19 -48.32 -4.21 20.70
CA GLY A 19 -47.20 -4.99 20.16
C GLY A 19 -46.88 -4.63 18.70
N SER A 20 -46.27 -5.57 17.99
CA SER A 20 -45.96 -5.45 16.56
C SER A 20 -47.15 -5.83 15.67
N GLU A 21 -48.06 -6.69 16.14
CA GLU A 21 -49.26 -7.14 15.40
C GLU A 21 -50.20 -5.99 15.00
N PRO A 22 -50.53 -5.02 15.87
CA PRO A 22 -51.46 -3.94 15.50
C PRO A 22 -50.82 -2.99 14.48
N ILE A 23 -49.51 -2.74 14.61
CA ILE A 23 -48.76 -1.91 13.66
C ILE A 23 -48.73 -2.59 12.28
N LYS A 24 -48.58 -3.92 12.22
CA LYS A 24 -48.65 -4.67 10.97
C LYS A 24 -50.02 -4.52 10.31
N ARG A 25 -51.12 -4.70 11.05
CA ARG A 25 -52.50 -4.53 10.52
C ARG A 25 -52.73 -3.11 10.01
N MET A 26 -52.30 -2.10 10.77
CA MET A 26 -52.37 -0.70 10.33
C MET A 26 -51.61 -0.45 9.03
N LEU A 27 -50.48 -1.13 8.80
CA LEU A 27 -49.72 -0.99 7.55
C LEU A 27 -50.35 -1.76 6.38
N GLU A 28 -51.01 -2.89 6.64
CA GLU A 28 -51.76 -3.66 5.64
C GLU A 28 -52.97 -2.89 5.10
N GLU A 29 -53.63 -2.10 5.95
CA GLU A 29 -54.80 -1.27 5.59
C GLU A 29 -54.45 0.02 4.81
N ILE A 30 -53.17 0.41 4.77
CA ILE A 30 -52.76 1.65 4.11
C ILE A 30 -52.78 1.48 2.59
N ASP A 31 -53.69 2.20 1.93
CA ASP A 31 -53.63 2.44 0.50
C ASP A 31 -52.53 3.46 0.15
N LEU A 32 -51.45 2.96 -0.44
CA LEU A 32 -50.30 3.76 -0.85
C LEU A 32 -50.62 4.77 -1.96
N GLU A 33 -51.56 4.47 -2.86
CA GLU A 33 -51.94 5.38 -3.95
C GLU A 33 -52.76 6.56 -3.42
N LYS A 34 -53.70 6.27 -2.52
CA LYS A 34 -54.46 7.30 -1.82
C LYS A 34 -53.53 8.19 -0.99
N LEU A 35 -52.63 7.57 -0.22
CA LEU A 35 -51.66 8.30 0.61
C LEU A 35 -50.71 9.17 -0.23
N LYS A 36 -50.30 8.71 -1.43
CA LYS A 36 -49.51 9.49 -2.37
C LYS A 36 -50.26 10.76 -2.79
N LYS A 37 -51.54 10.64 -3.21
CA LYS A 37 -52.36 11.78 -3.64
C LYS A 37 -52.54 12.80 -2.52
N GLU A 38 -52.86 12.34 -1.31
CA GLU A 38 -53.00 13.21 -0.12
C GLU A 38 -51.70 13.96 0.22
N LEU A 39 -50.55 13.29 0.11
CA LEU A 39 -49.25 13.90 0.36
C LEU A 39 -48.84 14.90 -0.73
N GLU A 40 -49.21 14.66 -1.99
CA GLU A 40 -48.99 15.60 -3.09
C GLU A 40 -49.84 16.86 -2.95
N GLU A 41 -51.09 16.74 -2.50
CA GLU A 41 -51.97 17.88 -2.22
C GLU A 41 -51.48 18.71 -1.04
N LYS A 42 -51.12 18.07 0.08
CA LYS A 42 -50.54 18.75 1.25
C LYS A 42 -49.24 19.49 0.94
N LEU A 43 -48.51 19.08 -0.11
CA LEU A 43 -47.28 19.73 -0.54
C LEU A 43 -47.50 20.94 -1.45
N LYS A 44 -48.72 21.12 -2.01
CA LYS A 44 -49.09 22.30 -2.82
C LYS A 44 -49.28 23.55 -1.95
N ASP A 45 -49.66 23.39 -0.69
CA ASP A 45 -49.77 24.51 0.25
C ASP A 45 -48.37 25.01 0.67
N LYS A 46 -48.09 26.29 0.38
CA LYS A 46 -46.77 26.91 0.62
C LYS A 46 -46.52 27.23 2.10
N LYS A 47 -47.53 27.19 3.00
CA LYS A 47 -47.40 27.58 4.42
C LYS A 47 -47.03 26.43 5.40
N VAL A 48 -46.69 25.24 4.91
CA VAL A 48 -46.44 24.06 5.78
C VAL A 48 -45.04 24.09 6.43
N LYS A 49 -44.99 24.17 7.77
CA LYS A 49 -43.73 24.12 8.57
C LYS A 49 -42.93 22.81 8.41
N ASP A 50 -43.60 21.67 8.18
CA ASP A 50 -42.98 20.33 8.09
C ASP A 50 -42.69 19.86 6.65
N ARG A 51 -42.54 20.78 5.70
CA ARG A 51 -42.37 20.45 4.26
C ARG A 51 -41.28 19.42 3.98
N LYS A 52 -40.13 19.50 4.66
CA LYS A 52 -39.01 18.55 4.52
C LYS A 52 -39.40 17.11 4.89
N ARG A 53 -40.20 16.93 5.95
CA ARG A 53 -40.70 15.61 6.40
C ARG A 53 -41.70 15.05 5.39
N LEU A 54 -42.59 15.89 4.87
CA LEU A 54 -43.56 15.49 3.84
C LEU A 54 -42.88 15.04 2.55
N ILE A 55 -41.84 15.77 2.09
CA ILE A 55 -41.04 15.37 0.92
C ILE A 55 -40.39 14.00 1.15
N ALA A 56 -39.76 13.77 2.30
CA ALA A 56 -39.14 12.49 2.62
C ALA A 56 -40.17 11.34 2.66
N ARG A 57 -41.35 11.58 3.26
CA ARG A 57 -42.44 10.60 3.32
C ARG A 57 -43.00 10.30 1.93
N LEU A 58 -43.23 11.33 1.10
CA LEU A 58 -43.68 11.15 -0.28
C LEU A 58 -42.64 10.38 -1.11
N GLY A 59 -41.35 10.67 -0.93
CA GLY A 59 -40.26 9.93 -1.58
C GLY A 59 -40.24 8.44 -1.21
N LEU A 60 -40.50 8.13 0.07
CA LEU A 60 -40.64 6.75 0.56
C LEU A 60 -41.84 6.05 -0.09
N VAL A 61 -43.03 6.66 -0.06
CA VAL A 61 -44.26 6.09 -0.65
C VAL A 61 -44.10 5.86 -2.15
N LYS A 62 -43.54 6.84 -2.89
CA LYS A 62 -43.23 6.69 -4.32
C LYS A 62 -42.28 5.53 -4.58
N SER A 63 -41.31 5.29 -3.69
CA SER A 63 -40.36 4.17 -3.81
C SER A 63 -41.03 2.81 -3.59
N PHE A 64 -41.95 2.70 -2.64
CA PHE A 64 -42.74 1.49 -2.41
C PHE A 64 -43.61 1.15 -3.64
N ILE A 65 -44.36 2.13 -4.16
CA ILE A 65 -45.20 1.96 -5.35
C ILE A 65 -44.35 1.56 -6.56
N ARG A 66 -43.25 2.29 -6.82
CA ARG A 66 -42.37 2.04 -7.97
C ARG A 66 -41.76 0.63 -7.97
N LYS A 67 -41.47 0.09 -6.79
CA LYS A 67 -40.85 -1.25 -6.63
C LYS A 67 -41.88 -2.36 -6.35
N ASN A 68 -43.18 -2.05 -6.35
CA ASN A 68 -44.26 -2.97 -5.99
C ASN A 68 -44.02 -3.66 -4.63
N LEU A 69 -43.57 -2.88 -3.63
CA LEU A 69 -43.28 -3.38 -2.29
C LEU A 69 -44.42 -3.01 -1.34
N ARG A 70 -44.81 -3.97 -0.49
CA ARG A 70 -45.84 -3.79 0.54
C ARG A 70 -45.20 -3.43 1.90
N PRO A 71 -45.65 -2.38 2.62
CA PRO A 71 -45.00 -1.92 3.85
C PRO A 71 -44.95 -2.95 4.99
N GLU A 72 -45.96 -3.80 5.09
CA GLU A 72 -46.09 -4.87 6.09
C GLU A 72 -45.01 -5.96 5.97
N TRP A 73 -44.33 -6.07 4.82
CA TRP A 73 -43.20 -7.01 4.65
C TRP A 73 -42.01 -6.68 5.54
N MET A 74 -41.97 -5.48 6.15
CA MET A 74 -40.99 -5.16 7.19
C MET A 74 -41.19 -5.96 8.48
N PHE A 75 -42.38 -6.56 8.68
CA PHE A 75 -42.70 -7.39 9.83
C PHE A 75 -42.47 -8.86 9.49
N LEU A 76 -41.40 -9.42 10.05
CA LEU A 76 -40.99 -10.79 9.77
C LEU A 76 -41.96 -11.79 10.42
N THR A 77 -42.73 -12.49 9.59
CA THR A 77 -43.54 -13.65 10.01
C THR A 77 -42.76 -14.96 9.89
N ILE A 78 -41.87 -15.04 8.90
CA ILE A 78 -40.99 -16.19 8.64
C ILE A 78 -39.55 -15.68 8.62
N LEU A 79 -38.70 -16.26 9.47
CA LEU A 79 -37.29 -15.90 9.56
C LEU A 79 -36.43 -16.98 8.86
N PRO A 80 -35.71 -16.65 7.78
CA PRO A 80 -34.85 -17.62 7.10
C PRO A 80 -33.63 -17.98 7.97
N VAL A 81 -33.21 -19.24 7.89
CA VAL A 81 -32.03 -19.76 8.59
C VAL A 81 -30.90 -19.97 7.60
N LEU A 82 -29.71 -19.49 7.94
CA LEU A 82 -28.53 -19.64 7.09
C LEU A 82 -28.13 -21.13 6.96
N PRO A 83 -27.69 -21.60 5.78
CA PRO A 83 -27.17 -22.95 5.60
C PRO A 83 -26.09 -23.32 6.64
N PRO A 84 -26.06 -24.57 7.15
CA PRO A 84 -25.11 -25.00 8.18
C PRO A 84 -23.64 -24.71 7.85
N ASP A 85 -23.23 -24.87 6.59
CA ASP A 85 -21.85 -24.66 6.15
C ASP A 85 -21.36 -23.21 6.31
N LEU A 86 -22.28 -22.25 6.30
CA LEU A 86 -21.97 -20.83 6.54
C LEU A 86 -21.95 -20.48 8.04
N ARG A 87 -22.32 -21.42 8.91
CA ARG A 87 -22.30 -21.34 10.37
C ARG A 87 -21.72 -22.63 10.98
N PRO A 88 -20.48 -23.02 10.61
CA PRO A 88 -19.97 -24.34 10.91
C PRO A 88 -19.78 -24.57 12.41
N MET A 89 -19.85 -25.84 12.79
CA MET A 89 -19.40 -26.36 14.07
C MET A 89 -18.24 -27.30 13.77
N VAL A 90 -17.04 -26.90 14.15
CA VAL A 90 -15.80 -27.64 13.85
C VAL A 90 -15.31 -28.29 15.13
N GLN A 91 -15.04 -29.59 15.07
CA GLN A 91 -14.40 -30.30 16.16
C GLN A 91 -12.90 -29.94 16.18
N LEU A 92 -12.41 -29.55 17.36
CA LEU A 92 -11.00 -29.31 17.61
C LEU A 92 -10.38 -30.55 18.27
N ASP A 93 -9.05 -30.66 18.18
CA ASP A 93 -8.29 -31.69 18.87
C ASP A 93 -8.60 -31.68 20.37
N GLY A 94 -8.82 -32.86 20.95
CA GLY A 94 -9.23 -33.02 22.35
C GLY A 94 -10.75 -32.98 22.60
N GLY A 95 -11.58 -33.21 21.56
CA GLY A 95 -13.03 -33.40 21.71
C GLY A 95 -13.83 -32.12 21.99
N ARG A 96 -13.20 -30.95 21.88
CA ARG A 96 -13.85 -29.64 22.02
C ARG A 96 -14.50 -29.25 20.69
N TYR A 97 -15.55 -28.43 20.74
CA TYR A 97 -16.22 -27.91 19.54
C TYR A 97 -16.08 -26.39 19.45
N ALA A 98 -15.63 -25.89 18.31
CA ALA A 98 -15.71 -24.49 17.94
C ALA A 98 -17.02 -24.25 17.17
N THR A 99 -17.84 -23.31 17.65
CA THR A 99 -19.12 -22.96 17.03
C THR A 99 -19.12 -21.53 16.56
N SER A 100 -19.81 -21.26 15.44
CA SER A 100 -20.10 -19.89 15.02
C SER A 100 -21.05 -19.19 16.01
N ASP A 101 -20.77 -17.93 16.36
CA ASP A 101 -21.60 -17.07 17.21
C ASP A 101 -23.08 -17.04 16.75
N LEU A 102 -23.33 -17.17 15.43
CA LEU A 102 -24.67 -17.21 14.86
C LEU A 102 -25.49 -18.39 15.38
N ASN A 103 -24.89 -19.54 15.64
CA ASN A 103 -25.61 -20.72 16.14
C ASN A 103 -26.22 -20.44 17.51
N ASP A 104 -25.53 -19.68 18.37
CA ASP A 104 -26.06 -19.26 19.66
C ASP A 104 -27.23 -18.28 19.52
N LEU A 105 -27.14 -17.35 18.58
CA LEU A 105 -28.21 -16.39 18.30
C LEU A 105 -29.45 -17.10 17.72
N TYR A 106 -29.28 -18.00 16.76
CA TYR A 106 -30.37 -18.83 16.23
C TYR A 106 -31.00 -19.71 17.31
N ARG A 107 -30.19 -20.38 18.14
CA ARG A 107 -30.68 -21.21 19.25
C ARG A 107 -31.54 -20.40 20.22
N ARG A 108 -31.16 -19.15 20.53
CA ARG A 108 -31.96 -18.27 21.38
C ARG A 108 -33.32 -17.96 20.73
N VAL A 109 -33.35 -17.60 19.44
CA VAL A 109 -34.61 -17.33 18.72
C VAL A 109 -35.52 -18.56 18.74
N ILE A 110 -35.00 -19.73 18.41
CA ILE A 110 -35.77 -21.00 18.37
C ILE A 110 -36.35 -21.31 19.76
N ASN A 111 -35.53 -21.24 20.81
CA ASN A 111 -35.97 -21.53 22.18
C ASN A 111 -37.07 -20.57 22.66
N ARG A 112 -36.95 -19.27 22.35
CA ARG A 112 -37.97 -18.26 22.68
C ARG A 112 -39.25 -18.48 21.90
N ASN A 113 -39.16 -18.83 20.61
CA ASN A 113 -40.31 -19.11 19.77
C ASN A 113 -41.09 -20.35 20.24
N ASN A 114 -40.37 -21.45 20.53
CA ASN A 114 -40.98 -22.68 21.04
C ASN A 114 -41.63 -22.47 22.42
N ARG A 115 -40.99 -21.68 23.29
CA ARG A 115 -41.54 -21.32 24.60
C ARG A 115 -42.80 -20.46 24.47
N LEU A 116 -42.80 -19.46 23.59
CA LEU A 116 -43.98 -18.64 23.31
C LEU A 116 -45.13 -19.50 22.80
N LYS A 117 -44.87 -20.42 21.85
CA LYS A 117 -45.87 -21.36 21.34
C LYS A 117 -46.50 -22.18 22.47
N LYS A 118 -45.68 -22.78 23.34
CA LYS A 118 -46.16 -23.54 24.50
C LYS A 118 -46.96 -22.71 25.50
N LEU A 119 -46.59 -21.45 25.73
CA LEU A 119 -47.34 -20.54 26.61
C LEU A 119 -48.71 -20.17 26.04
N LEU A 120 -48.84 -20.06 24.72
CA LEU A 120 -50.11 -19.84 24.03
C LEU A 120 -51.00 -21.09 24.13
N GLU A 121 -50.46 -22.28 23.91
CA GLU A 121 -51.19 -23.55 24.06
C GLU A 121 -51.73 -23.77 25.48
N LEU A 122 -51.00 -23.32 26.50
CA LEU A 122 -51.39 -23.41 27.91
C LEU A 122 -52.31 -22.26 28.39
N ASN A 123 -52.72 -21.35 27.50
CA ASN A 123 -53.49 -20.15 27.85
C ASN A 123 -52.90 -19.37 29.04
N ALA A 124 -51.56 -19.20 29.05
CA ALA A 124 -50.87 -18.49 30.11
C ALA A 124 -51.34 -17.03 30.23
N PRO A 125 -51.23 -16.39 31.41
CA PRO A 125 -51.61 -14.99 31.58
C PRO A 125 -50.94 -14.04 30.58
N GLU A 126 -51.67 -13.03 30.10
CA GLU A 126 -51.21 -12.08 29.08
C GLU A 126 -49.87 -11.40 29.42
N VAL A 127 -49.62 -11.14 30.71
CA VAL A 127 -48.37 -10.53 31.18
C VAL A 127 -47.16 -11.39 30.82
N ILE A 128 -47.29 -12.71 30.95
CA ILE A 128 -46.22 -13.67 30.66
C ILE A 128 -46.01 -13.76 29.14
N ILE A 129 -47.10 -13.88 28.38
CA ILE A 129 -47.08 -13.90 26.91
C ILE A 129 -46.40 -12.63 26.38
N ARG A 130 -46.76 -11.46 26.91
CA ARG A 130 -46.18 -10.17 26.51
C ARG A 130 -44.68 -10.10 26.78
N ASN A 131 -44.23 -10.59 27.93
CA ASN A 131 -42.80 -10.64 28.22
C ASN A 131 -42.06 -11.60 27.29
N GLU A 132 -42.63 -12.75 26.95
CA GLU A 132 -42.00 -13.70 26.03
C GLU A 132 -41.97 -13.16 24.58
N LYS A 133 -43.05 -12.51 24.10
CA LYS A 133 -43.06 -11.76 22.82
C LYS A 133 -41.96 -10.70 22.78
N ARG A 134 -41.78 -9.94 23.88
CA ARG A 134 -40.69 -8.96 24.00
C ARG A 134 -39.32 -9.64 23.89
N LEU A 135 -39.08 -10.73 24.63
CA LEU A 135 -37.81 -11.48 24.61
C LEU A 135 -37.50 -12.10 23.25
N LEU A 136 -38.52 -12.59 22.53
CA LEU A 136 -38.37 -13.08 21.16
C LEU A 136 -37.91 -11.96 20.23
N GLN A 137 -38.52 -10.76 20.32
CA GLN A 137 -38.06 -9.60 19.57
C GLN A 137 -36.60 -9.24 19.89
N GLU A 138 -36.16 -9.33 21.15
CA GLU A 138 -34.74 -9.09 21.49
C GLU A 138 -33.80 -10.14 20.90
N ALA A 139 -34.24 -11.40 20.81
CA ALA A 139 -33.45 -12.46 20.20
C ALA A 139 -33.32 -12.26 18.68
N VAL A 140 -34.39 -11.88 17.99
CA VAL A 140 -34.38 -11.58 16.55
C VAL A 140 -33.53 -10.34 16.25
N ASP A 141 -33.69 -9.28 17.04
CA ASP A 141 -32.87 -8.08 16.90
C ASP A 141 -31.38 -8.41 17.08
N ALA A 142 -31.02 -9.19 18.11
CA ALA A 142 -29.64 -9.58 18.33
C ALA A 142 -29.05 -10.46 17.22
N LEU A 143 -29.86 -11.29 16.57
CA LEU A 143 -29.46 -12.10 15.41
C LEU A 143 -29.15 -11.22 14.19
N ILE A 144 -30.00 -10.23 13.90
CA ILE A 144 -29.86 -9.35 12.74
C ILE A 144 -28.75 -8.32 12.98
N ASP A 145 -28.83 -7.57 14.09
CA ASP A 145 -27.86 -6.56 14.50
C ASP A 145 -27.80 -6.45 16.04
N ASN A 146 -26.79 -7.08 16.63
CA ASN A 146 -26.56 -7.10 18.07
C ASN A 146 -26.14 -5.74 18.65
N SER A 147 -25.79 -4.78 17.80
CA SER A 147 -25.26 -3.46 18.18
C SER A 147 -26.24 -2.30 17.97
N ALA A 148 -27.30 -2.50 17.17
CA ALA A 148 -28.21 -1.44 16.75
C ALA A 148 -29.04 -0.82 17.89
N ARG A 149 -29.26 -1.55 18.98
CA ARG A 149 -30.20 -1.12 20.03
C ARG A 149 -29.51 -0.17 21.02
N ALA A 150 -29.74 1.13 20.83
CA ALA A 150 -29.23 2.18 21.71
C ALA A 150 -29.67 1.95 23.18
N GLY A 151 -28.71 1.98 24.10
CA GLY A 151 -28.96 1.90 25.56
C GLY A 151 -29.06 0.49 26.16
N LYS A 152 -29.00 -0.60 25.37
CA LYS A 152 -28.93 -1.97 25.90
C LYS A 152 -27.57 -2.61 25.62
N ARG A 153 -27.06 -3.36 26.61
CA ARG A 153 -25.81 -4.11 26.44
C ARG A 153 -26.02 -5.21 25.39
N PRO A 154 -25.08 -5.37 24.44
CA PRO A 154 -25.17 -6.41 23.43
C PRO A 154 -25.16 -7.79 24.09
N VAL A 155 -25.78 -8.76 23.41
CA VAL A 155 -25.77 -10.14 23.88
C VAL A 155 -24.32 -10.65 23.83
N ALA A 156 -23.81 -11.03 25.01
CA ALA A 156 -22.46 -11.54 25.17
C ALA A 156 -22.43 -13.07 25.26
N SER A 157 -21.31 -13.62 24.80
CA SER A 157 -20.88 -15.00 25.02
C SER A 157 -20.53 -15.24 26.50
N SER A 158 -20.32 -16.51 26.87
CA SER A 158 -19.83 -16.90 28.20
C SER A 158 -18.50 -16.23 28.58
N GLN A 159 -17.70 -15.83 27.58
CA GLN A 159 -16.44 -15.09 27.76
C GLN A 159 -16.63 -13.55 27.79
N LYS A 160 -17.84 -13.05 28.02
CA LYS A 160 -18.21 -11.62 28.06
C LYS A 160 -17.92 -10.81 26.78
N ARG A 161 -17.52 -11.46 25.69
CA ARG A 161 -17.38 -10.85 24.36
C ARG A 161 -18.75 -10.76 23.67
N PRO A 162 -19.10 -9.66 22.99
CA PRO A 162 -20.34 -9.57 22.20
C PRO A 162 -20.32 -10.58 21.04
N LEU A 163 -21.45 -11.27 20.87
CA LEU A 163 -21.66 -12.22 19.76
C LEU A 163 -21.75 -11.45 18.43
N ARG A 164 -21.13 -11.99 17.37
CA ARG A 164 -21.25 -11.42 16.02
C ARG A 164 -22.62 -11.74 15.41
N SER A 165 -23.33 -10.70 14.98
CA SER A 165 -24.61 -10.80 14.28
C SER A 165 -24.45 -10.99 12.76
N LEU A 166 -25.55 -11.20 12.04
CA LEU A 166 -25.55 -11.29 10.57
C LEU A 166 -24.97 -10.02 9.92
N THR A 167 -25.30 -8.84 10.47
CA THR A 167 -24.81 -7.56 9.93
C THR A 167 -23.30 -7.38 10.18
N ASP A 168 -22.78 -7.87 11.31
CA ASP A 168 -21.34 -7.83 11.65
C ASP A 168 -20.47 -8.74 10.77
N LEU A 169 -21.08 -9.73 10.11
CA LEU A 169 -20.38 -10.53 9.11
C LEU A 169 -20.17 -9.77 7.81
N LEU A 170 -21.00 -8.77 7.52
CA LEU A 170 -20.90 -7.97 6.30
C LEU A 170 -20.04 -6.72 6.52
N ARG A 171 -20.18 -6.07 7.68
CA ARG A 171 -19.55 -4.76 7.97
C ARG A 171 -18.16 -4.88 8.59
N GLY A 172 -17.40 -3.79 8.48
CA GLY A 172 -16.09 -3.63 9.12
C GLY A 172 -14.91 -4.22 8.33
N LYS A 173 -13.70 -4.07 8.89
CA LYS A 173 -12.45 -4.58 8.26
C LYS A 173 -12.44 -6.11 8.15
N ARG A 174 -13.03 -6.80 9.13
CA ARG A 174 -13.20 -8.26 9.17
C ARG A 174 -14.54 -8.74 8.59
N GLY A 175 -15.24 -7.87 7.87
CA GLY A 175 -16.47 -8.17 7.17
C GLY A 175 -16.20 -8.76 5.80
N ARG A 176 -17.16 -9.53 5.26
CA ARG A 176 -17.03 -10.25 3.99
C ARG A 176 -16.63 -9.33 2.83
N PHE A 177 -17.21 -8.13 2.74
CA PHE A 177 -16.91 -7.21 1.63
C PHE A 177 -15.43 -6.81 1.57
N ARG A 178 -14.85 -6.40 2.70
CA ARG A 178 -13.46 -5.92 2.73
C ARG A 178 -12.44 -7.05 2.76
N GLN A 179 -12.70 -8.09 3.56
CA GLN A 179 -11.70 -9.12 3.82
C GLN A 179 -11.71 -10.25 2.79
N ASN A 180 -12.86 -10.59 2.20
CA ASN A 180 -13.02 -11.80 1.37
C ASN A 180 -13.39 -11.51 -0.08
N LEU A 181 -14.05 -10.37 -0.36
CA LEU A 181 -14.40 -10.00 -1.72
C LEU A 181 -13.31 -9.15 -2.37
N LEU A 182 -12.89 -8.06 -1.72
CA LEU A 182 -11.85 -7.16 -2.24
C LEU A 182 -10.43 -7.69 -2.02
N GLY A 183 -10.18 -8.27 -0.83
CA GLY A 183 -8.93 -8.98 -0.54
C GLY A 183 -9.15 -10.48 -0.63
N LYS A 184 -8.22 -11.20 -1.27
CA LYS A 184 -8.20 -12.66 -1.28
C LYS A 184 -6.77 -13.14 -1.13
N ARG A 185 -6.62 -14.31 -0.50
CA ARG A 185 -5.38 -15.08 -0.66
C ARG A 185 -5.42 -15.69 -2.06
N VAL A 186 -4.31 -15.61 -2.76
CA VAL A 186 -4.18 -16.09 -4.13
C VAL A 186 -3.10 -17.16 -4.18
N ASP A 187 -3.37 -18.21 -4.94
CA ASP A 187 -2.39 -19.25 -5.26
C ASP A 187 -1.33 -18.70 -6.23
N TYR A 188 -0.30 -19.49 -6.54
CA TYR A 188 0.82 -19.08 -7.41
C TYR A 188 1.48 -17.78 -6.95
N SER A 189 1.64 -17.67 -5.62
CA SER A 189 2.28 -16.54 -4.97
C SER A 189 3.33 -17.01 -3.97
N ALA A 190 4.37 -16.19 -3.80
CA ALA A 190 5.45 -16.44 -2.87
C ALA A 190 5.90 -15.13 -2.22
N ARG A 191 6.73 -15.23 -1.18
CA ARG A 191 7.34 -14.06 -0.52
C ARG A 191 8.73 -14.43 -0.02
N SER A 192 9.69 -13.53 -0.23
CA SER A 192 11.01 -13.61 0.41
C SER A 192 11.56 -12.21 0.67
N VAL A 193 12.68 -12.16 1.41
CA VAL A 193 13.47 -10.95 1.64
C VAL A 193 14.10 -10.51 0.32
N ILE A 194 14.16 -9.19 0.11
CA ILE A 194 14.84 -8.61 -1.05
C ILE A 194 16.29 -8.27 -0.75
N VAL A 195 17.13 -8.43 -1.76
CA VAL A 195 18.53 -8.01 -1.77
C VAL A 195 18.81 -7.25 -3.06
N VAL A 196 19.87 -6.44 -3.06
CA VAL A 196 20.26 -5.68 -4.24
C VAL A 196 20.90 -6.60 -5.29
N GLY A 197 20.50 -6.44 -6.55
CA GLY A 197 21.14 -7.07 -7.71
C GLY A 197 21.64 -5.99 -8.67
N PRO A 198 22.82 -5.40 -8.46
CA PRO A 198 23.36 -4.34 -9.33
C PRO A 198 23.58 -4.81 -10.78
N GLU A 199 23.85 -6.10 -10.98
CA GLU A 199 24.06 -6.74 -12.29
C GLU A 199 22.77 -6.85 -13.12
N LEU A 200 21.60 -6.80 -12.49
CA LEU A 200 20.32 -6.99 -13.16
C LEU A 200 19.91 -5.77 -13.97
N GLN A 201 19.33 -5.99 -15.14
CA GLN A 201 18.66 -4.93 -15.90
C GLN A 201 17.41 -4.45 -15.16
N ILE A 202 16.93 -3.26 -15.50
CA ILE A 202 15.79 -2.64 -14.83
C ILE A 202 14.49 -3.45 -14.89
N ASP A 203 14.30 -4.27 -15.93
CA ASP A 203 13.14 -5.14 -16.11
C ASP A 203 13.41 -6.61 -15.73
N GLU A 204 14.53 -6.90 -15.08
CA GLU A 204 14.89 -8.23 -14.59
C GLU A 204 14.77 -8.33 -13.07
N CYS A 205 14.51 -9.54 -12.56
CA CYS A 205 14.58 -9.82 -11.14
C CYS A 205 15.19 -11.20 -10.90
N GLY A 206 16.03 -11.35 -9.87
CA GLY A 206 16.54 -12.65 -9.47
C GLY A 206 15.52 -13.39 -8.61
N LEU A 207 15.08 -14.57 -9.06
CA LEU A 207 14.13 -15.42 -8.36
C LEU A 207 14.82 -16.70 -7.87
N PRO A 208 14.76 -17.01 -6.55
CA PRO A 208 15.29 -18.24 -5.99
C PRO A 208 14.80 -19.49 -6.72
N LYS A 209 15.70 -20.38 -7.11
CA LYS A 209 15.36 -21.65 -7.80
C LYS A 209 14.26 -22.45 -7.10
N LYS A 210 14.34 -22.60 -5.78
CA LYS A 210 13.31 -23.29 -4.97
C LYS A 210 11.94 -22.61 -5.03
N MET A 211 11.93 -21.27 -5.00
CA MET A 211 10.69 -20.49 -5.09
C MET A 211 10.08 -20.61 -6.48
N ALA A 212 10.90 -20.47 -7.52
CA ALA A 212 10.49 -20.62 -8.90
C ALA A 212 9.93 -22.02 -9.18
N LEU A 213 10.58 -23.07 -8.68
CA LEU A 213 10.11 -24.45 -8.86
C LEU A 213 8.70 -24.68 -8.30
N GLU A 214 8.38 -24.12 -7.11
CA GLU A 214 7.02 -24.24 -6.55
C GLU A 214 6.00 -23.38 -7.29
N LEU A 215 6.37 -22.16 -7.72
CA LEU A 215 5.49 -21.29 -8.51
C LEU A 215 5.15 -21.89 -9.88
N PHE A 216 6.13 -22.48 -10.55
CA PHE A 216 5.99 -23.01 -11.92
C PHE A 216 5.71 -24.52 -11.95
N LYS A 217 5.47 -25.16 -10.80
CA LYS A 217 5.36 -26.61 -10.65
C LYS A 217 4.46 -27.29 -11.69
N PRO A 218 3.22 -26.83 -11.97
CA PRO A 218 2.38 -27.49 -12.97
C PRO A 218 2.95 -27.41 -14.40
N PHE A 219 3.61 -26.30 -14.74
CA PHE A 219 4.23 -26.09 -16.04
C PHE A 219 5.46 -26.98 -16.21
N VAL A 220 6.26 -27.14 -15.15
CA VAL A 220 7.40 -28.06 -15.13
C VAL A 220 6.93 -29.50 -15.29
N ILE A 221 5.86 -29.92 -14.59
CA ILE A 221 5.28 -31.26 -14.76
C ILE A 221 4.87 -31.49 -16.21
N HIS A 222 4.18 -30.52 -16.83
CA HIS A 222 3.77 -30.62 -18.22
C HIS A 222 4.98 -30.76 -19.17
N LYS A 223 6.04 -29.97 -18.94
CA LYS A 223 7.26 -30.02 -19.75
C LYS A 223 8.01 -31.35 -19.65
N LEU A 224 8.12 -31.90 -18.44
CA LEU A 224 8.75 -33.20 -18.20
C LEU A 224 7.97 -34.35 -18.86
N MET A 225 6.64 -34.23 -18.94
CA MET A 225 5.79 -35.18 -19.67
C MET A 225 5.95 -35.05 -21.19
N GLU A 226 6.00 -33.82 -21.71
CA GLU A 226 6.24 -33.55 -23.13
C GLU A 226 7.59 -34.12 -23.60
N GLN A 227 8.63 -34.00 -22.77
CA GLN A 227 9.97 -34.55 -23.04
C GLN A 227 10.06 -36.07 -22.84
N GLY A 228 9.00 -36.73 -22.38
CA GLY A 228 8.98 -38.18 -22.15
C GLY A 228 9.79 -38.66 -20.95
N ILE A 229 10.28 -37.75 -20.09
CA ILE A 229 11.05 -38.09 -18.87
C ILE A 229 10.13 -38.73 -17.84
N VAL A 230 8.86 -38.31 -17.81
CA VAL A 230 7.86 -38.81 -16.87
C VAL A 230 6.56 -39.13 -17.57
N HIS A 231 5.96 -40.28 -17.25
CA HIS A 231 4.66 -40.68 -17.81
C HIS A 231 3.46 -40.31 -16.93
N ASN A 232 3.66 -40.12 -15.61
CA ASN A 232 2.59 -39.92 -14.64
C ASN A 232 2.84 -38.68 -13.74
N ILE A 233 1.77 -37.93 -13.43
CA ILE A 233 1.84 -36.76 -12.54
C ILE A 233 2.37 -37.12 -11.14
N ARG A 234 2.06 -38.31 -10.60
CA ARG A 234 2.58 -38.74 -9.30
C ARG A 234 4.10 -38.90 -9.32
N THR A 235 4.62 -39.56 -10.35
CA THR A 235 6.06 -39.72 -10.56
C THR A 235 6.74 -38.36 -10.76
N ALA A 236 6.08 -37.44 -11.45
CA ALA A 236 6.61 -36.09 -11.68
C ALA A 236 6.76 -35.32 -10.36
N ASN A 237 5.79 -35.44 -9.45
CA ASN A 237 5.88 -34.81 -8.14
C ASN A 237 7.03 -35.38 -7.29
N ILE A 238 7.29 -36.69 -7.37
CA ILE A 238 8.42 -37.33 -6.68
C ILE A 238 9.75 -36.84 -7.28
N LEU A 239 9.85 -36.78 -8.61
CA LEU A 239 11.04 -36.31 -9.31
C LEU A 239 11.35 -34.83 -8.98
N ILE A 240 10.33 -33.99 -8.94
CA ILE A 240 10.45 -32.57 -8.55
C ILE A 240 10.97 -32.42 -7.11
N GLN A 241 10.56 -33.28 -6.19
CA GLN A 241 11.06 -33.26 -4.81
C GLN A 241 12.55 -33.65 -4.72
N GLN A 242 13.01 -34.55 -5.59
CA GLN A 242 14.42 -34.95 -5.67
C GLN A 242 15.29 -33.89 -6.36
N ALA A 243 14.67 -33.02 -7.18
CA ALA A 243 15.31 -31.91 -7.88
C ALA A 243 16.59 -32.27 -8.67
N PRO A 244 16.56 -33.31 -9.53
CA PRO A 244 17.70 -33.66 -10.37
C PRO A 244 17.92 -32.61 -11.49
N PRO A 245 19.09 -32.60 -12.17
CA PRO A 245 19.45 -31.61 -13.19
C PRO A 245 18.41 -31.40 -14.29
N GLU A 246 17.68 -32.45 -14.68
CA GLU A 246 16.65 -32.41 -15.71
C GLU A 246 15.48 -31.49 -15.31
N VAL A 247 15.14 -31.45 -14.02
CA VAL A 247 14.06 -30.58 -13.50
C VAL A 247 14.48 -29.12 -13.58
N TRP A 248 15.75 -28.81 -13.29
CA TRP A 248 16.28 -27.45 -13.38
C TRP A 248 16.32 -26.96 -14.83
N LYS A 249 16.73 -27.82 -15.76
CA LYS A 249 16.69 -27.53 -17.19
C LYS A 249 15.25 -27.26 -17.67
N ALA A 250 14.30 -28.12 -17.29
CA ALA A 250 12.89 -27.91 -17.62
C ALA A 250 12.33 -26.62 -17.02
N LEU A 251 12.77 -26.23 -15.82
CA LEU A 251 12.39 -24.97 -15.18
C LEU A 251 12.91 -23.75 -15.96
N GLU A 252 14.17 -23.78 -16.41
CA GLU A 252 14.77 -22.72 -17.23
C GLU A 252 13.98 -22.51 -18.53
N GLU A 253 13.67 -23.59 -19.26
CA GLU A 253 12.87 -23.54 -20.49
C GLU A 253 11.44 -23.01 -20.25
N VAL A 254 10.82 -23.36 -19.13
CA VAL A 254 9.45 -22.92 -18.79
C VAL A 254 9.40 -21.43 -18.43
N ILE A 255 10.46 -20.93 -17.81
CA ILE A 255 10.55 -19.55 -17.34
C ILE A 255 10.87 -18.58 -18.48
N GLU A 256 11.56 -19.05 -19.51
CA GLU A 256 11.96 -18.23 -20.64
C GLU A 256 10.75 -17.52 -21.29
N GLY A 257 10.84 -16.19 -21.42
CA GLY A 257 9.79 -15.35 -21.99
C GLY A 257 8.57 -15.10 -21.09
N LYS A 258 8.54 -15.63 -19.85
CA LYS A 258 7.50 -15.36 -18.84
C LYS A 258 7.86 -14.16 -17.97
N TYR A 259 6.83 -13.52 -17.44
CA TYR A 259 6.95 -12.39 -16.52
C TYR A 259 6.35 -12.74 -15.16
N VAL A 260 6.93 -12.20 -14.10
CA VAL A 260 6.42 -12.28 -12.72
C VAL A 260 6.14 -10.89 -12.18
N LEU A 261 5.16 -10.77 -11.28
CA LEU A 261 4.82 -9.51 -10.63
C LEU A 261 5.46 -9.44 -9.25
N LEU A 262 6.25 -8.40 -8.99
CA LEU A 262 6.74 -8.07 -7.66
C LEU A 262 5.86 -7.01 -7.02
N ASN A 263 5.56 -7.19 -5.73
CA ASN A 263 4.79 -6.23 -4.94
C ASN A 263 5.41 -6.06 -3.55
N ARG A 264 5.53 -4.81 -3.11
CA ARG A 264 5.87 -4.46 -1.73
C ARG A 264 4.67 -3.83 -1.02
N ALA A 265 4.36 -4.34 0.16
CA ALA A 265 3.37 -3.72 1.04
C ALA A 265 4.02 -2.64 1.90
N PRO A 266 3.38 -1.48 2.12
CA PRO A 266 2.06 -1.08 1.63
C PRO A 266 2.07 -0.61 0.16
N THR A 267 1.10 -1.07 -0.63
CA THR A 267 0.91 -0.64 -2.02
C THR A 267 0.21 0.73 -2.05
N LEU A 268 0.97 1.81 -2.21
CA LEU A 268 0.43 3.19 -2.18
C LEU A 268 -0.01 3.70 -3.56
N HIS A 269 0.62 3.19 -4.62
CA HIS A 269 0.34 3.58 -5.99
C HIS A 269 0.62 2.42 -6.94
N ARG A 270 0.20 2.53 -8.21
CA ARG A 270 0.33 1.44 -9.18
C ARG A 270 1.77 0.93 -9.37
N LEU A 271 2.78 1.80 -9.27
CA LEU A 271 4.20 1.41 -9.43
C LEU A 271 4.75 0.56 -8.27
N SER A 272 3.96 0.33 -7.21
CA SER A 272 4.32 -0.61 -6.15
C SER A 272 4.05 -2.06 -6.55
N ILE A 273 3.50 -2.29 -7.76
CA ILE A 273 3.42 -3.58 -8.43
C ILE A 273 3.99 -3.41 -9.83
N GLN A 274 5.06 -4.14 -10.17
CA GLN A 274 5.66 -4.11 -11.50
C GLN A 274 5.99 -5.53 -11.96
N ALA A 275 6.05 -5.70 -13.27
CA ALA A 275 6.44 -6.94 -13.91
C ALA A 275 7.93 -6.96 -14.22
N PHE A 276 8.53 -8.14 -14.02
CA PHE A 276 9.94 -8.40 -14.26
C PHE A 276 10.11 -9.74 -14.97
N LYS A 277 11.21 -9.86 -15.73
CA LYS A 277 11.72 -11.11 -16.26
C LYS A 277 12.49 -11.83 -15.13
N PRO A 278 12.04 -13.01 -14.70
CA PRO A 278 12.74 -13.77 -13.65
C PRO A 278 14.02 -14.41 -14.20
N ILE A 279 15.13 -14.15 -13.52
CA ILE A 279 16.41 -14.84 -13.69
C ILE A 279 16.58 -15.79 -12.51
N LEU A 280 16.89 -17.06 -12.79
CA LEU A 280 17.09 -18.04 -11.72
C LEU A 280 18.39 -17.78 -10.96
N ILE A 281 18.29 -17.72 -9.63
CA ILE A 281 19.44 -17.57 -8.73
C ILE A 281 19.48 -18.68 -7.68
N GLU A 282 20.68 -19.00 -7.20
CA GLU A 282 20.90 -20.03 -6.17
C GLU A 282 20.51 -19.56 -4.76
N ASP A 283 20.47 -18.25 -4.54
CA ASP A 283 20.11 -17.64 -3.24
C ASP A 283 18.66 -17.94 -2.84
N LEU A 284 18.34 -17.65 -1.58
CA LEU A 284 16.97 -17.71 -1.04
C LEU A 284 16.24 -16.35 -1.07
N CYS A 285 16.97 -15.28 -1.34
CA CYS A 285 16.46 -13.90 -1.38
C CYS A 285 16.13 -13.49 -2.82
N ILE A 286 15.14 -12.63 -3.00
CA ILE A 286 14.81 -12.06 -4.30
C ILE A 286 15.79 -10.93 -4.59
N ARG A 287 16.48 -10.96 -5.74
CA ARG A 287 17.32 -9.85 -6.18
C ARG A 287 16.50 -8.87 -7.01
N ILE A 288 16.58 -7.58 -6.69
CA ILE A 288 15.94 -6.52 -7.48
C ILE A 288 16.97 -5.48 -7.94
N PRO A 289 16.78 -4.87 -9.11
CA PRO A 289 17.66 -3.81 -9.57
C PRO A 289 17.51 -2.56 -8.69
N PRO A 290 18.59 -1.86 -8.32
CA PRO A 290 18.52 -0.69 -7.44
C PRO A 290 17.68 0.47 -8.03
N LEU A 291 17.56 0.52 -9.36
CA LEU A 291 16.83 1.55 -10.10
C LEU A 291 15.31 1.57 -9.80
N VAL A 292 14.72 0.45 -9.35
CA VAL A 292 13.28 0.36 -9.07
C VAL A 292 12.93 0.61 -7.60
N CYS A 293 13.92 0.67 -6.70
CA CYS A 293 13.68 0.83 -5.25
C CYS A 293 12.88 2.09 -4.92
N GLY A 294 13.08 3.17 -5.68
CA GLY A 294 12.31 4.41 -5.54
C GLY A 294 10.81 4.26 -5.82
N ALA A 295 10.42 3.33 -6.70
CA ALA A 295 9.02 3.02 -6.98
C ALA A 295 8.40 2.17 -5.85
N PHE A 296 9.12 1.17 -5.34
CA PHE A 296 8.62 0.34 -4.24
C PHE A 296 8.72 1.01 -2.86
N ASN A 297 9.45 2.13 -2.78
CA ASN A 297 9.90 2.74 -1.53
C ASN A 297 10.61 1.71 -0.63
N ALA A 298 11.42 0.86 -1.27
CA ALA A 298 12.06 -0.30 -0.67
C ALA A 298 13.51 0.00 -0.29
N ASP A 299 13.95 -0.56 0.82
CA ASP A 299 15.33 -0.63 1.28
C ASP A 299 15.75 -2.09 1.46
N PHE A 300 17.00 -2.32 1.88
CA PHE A 300 17.61 -3.65 1.96
C PHE A 300 17.99 -4.03 3.40
N ASP A 301 17.21 -3.60 4.39
CA ASP A 301 17.43 -3.85 5.82
C ASP A 301 16.61 -5.04 6.38
N GLY A 302 15.96 -5.80 5.51
CA GLY A 302 15.09 -6.93 5.86
C GLY A 302 13.70 -6.89 5.24
N ASP A 303 13.45 -5.89 4.39
CA ASP A 303 12.26 -5.76 3.57
C ASP A 303 11.90 -7.03 2.78
N GLN A 304 10.60 -7.28 2.62
CA GLN A 304 10.09 -8.45 1.90
C GLN A 304 9.19 -8.04 0.74
N MET A 305 9.29 -8.77 -0.37
CA MET A 305 8.40 -8.62 -1.51
C MET A 305 7.63 -9.91 -1.78
N ALA A 306 6.38 -9.73 -2.21
CA ALA A 306 5.56 -10.82 -2.73
C ALA A 306 5.76 -10.94 -4.25
N VAL A 307 5.82 -12.18 -4.71
CA VAL A 307 5.88 -12.57 -6.12
C VAL A 307 4.53 -13.16 -6.49
N TYR A 308 3.98 -12.78 -7.64
CA TYR A 308 2.80 -13.40 -8.23
C TYR A 308 3.09 -13.83 -9.67
N LEU A 309 2.61 -15.01 -10.05
CA LEU A 309 2.75 -15.52 -11.42
C LEU A 309 1.44 -15.30 -12.20
N PRO A 310 1.42 -14.44 -13.22
CA PRO A 310 0.31 -14.37 -14.19
C PRO A 310 0.22 -15.68 -14.96
N LEU A 311 -0.98 -16.28 -15.03
CA LEU A 311 -1.16 -17.60 -15.65
C LEU A 311 -1.69 -17.53 -17.09
N SER A 312 -2.70 -16.70 -17.36
CA SER A 312 -3.29 -16.60 -18.69
C SER A 312 -2.40 -15.81 -19.65
N ASP A 313 -2.55 -16.05 -20.94
CA ASP A 313 -1.79 -15.35 -21.97
C ASP A 313 -2.11 -13.84 -21.98
N GLU A 314 -3.36 -13.46 -21.69
CA GLU A 314 -3.76 -12.05 -21.54
C GLU A 314 -3.07 -11.40 -20.34
N ALA A 315 -2.96 -12.12 -19.22
CA ALA A 315 -2.32 -11.60 -18.02
C ALA A 315 -0.79 -11.48 -18.21
N GLN A 316 -0.17 -12.44 -18.91
CA GLN A 316 1.24 -12.35 -19.32
C GLN A 316 1.48 -11.20 -20.31
N LYS A 317 0.55 -10.98 -21.25
CA LYS A 317 0.60 -9.84 -22.17
C LYS A 317 0.46 -8.50 -21.44
N GLU A 318 -0.47 -8.38 -20.50
CA GLU A 318 -0.61 -7.19 -19.64
C GLU A 318 0.65 -6.94 -18.82
N ALA A 319 1.25 -7.99 -18.24
CA ALA A 319 2.51 -7.87 -17.51
C ALA A 319 3.63 -7.32 -18.40
N ARG A 320 3.80 -7.89 -19.60
CA ARG A 320 4.82 -7.49 -20.58
C ARG A 320 4.62 -6.08 -21.13
N GLU A 321 3.39 -5.72 -21.48
CA GLU A 321 3.12 -4.47 -22.20
C GLU A 321 2.85 -3.30 -21.25
N LEU A 322 2.14 -3.52 -20.14
CA LEU A 322 1.64 -2.45 -19.27
C LEU A 322 2.40 -2.34 -17.95
N MET A 323 2.78 -3.47 -17.35
CA MET A 323 3.34 -3.49 -15.99
C MET A 323 4.87 -3.59 -15.93
N ILE A 324 5.54 -3.85 -17.05
CA ILE A 324 7.00 -4.01 -17.10
C ILE A 324 7.73 -2.79 -16.54
N ALA A 325 8.77 -3.02 -15.73
CA ALA A 325 9.48 -1.94 -15.05
C ALA A 325 10.15 -0.94 -16.02
N SER A 326 10.69 -1.42 -17.16
CA SER A 326 11.33 -0.60 -18.20
C SER A 326 10.40 0.44 -18.85
N ARG A 327 9.08 0.23 -18.83
CA ARG A 327 8.08 1.19 -19.33
C ARG A 327 7.48 2.06 -18.23
N ASN A 328 7.73 1.76 -16.97
CA ASN A 328 7.09 2.42 -15.83
C ASN A 328 8.05 3.38 -15.10
N LEU A 329 8.74 4.21 -15.89
CA LEU A 329 9.81 5.12 -15.42
C LEU A 329 9.31 6.49 -14.93
N LEU A 330 8.03 6.82 -15.11
CA LEU A 330 7.46 8.12 -14.74
C LEU A 330 6.40 7.98 -13.64
N LYS A 331 6.39 8.93 -12.71
CA LYS A 331 5.32 9.07 -11.72
C LYS A 331 4.00 9.45 -12.42
N PRO A 332 2.91 8.68 -12.23
CA PRO A 332 1.62 9.01 -12.85
C PRO A 332 1.05 10.36 -12.40
N ALA A 333 1.38 10.80 -11.19
CA ALA A 333 0.84 12.03 -10.61
C ALA A 333 1.51 13.31 -11.14
N THR A 334 2.81 13.26 -11.47
CA THR A 334 3.61 14.46 -11.77
C THR A 334 4.35 14.40 -13.11
N GLY A 335 4.40 13.23 -13.76
CA GLY A 335 5.20 13.03 -14.97
C GLY A 335 6.71 13.08 -14.76
N SER A 336 7.20 13.19 -13.52
CA SER A 336 8.63 13.19 -13.22
C SER A 336 9.17 11.76 -13.14
N SER A 337 10.44 11.55 -13.51
CA SER A 337 11.11 10.26 -13.35
C SER A 337 11.02 9.70 -11.91
N ILE A 338 10.65 8.42 -11.81
CA ILE A 338 10.66 7.62 -10.57
C ILE A 338 11.95 6.81 -10.42
N VAL A 339 12.73 6.69 -11.50
CA VAL A 339 13.96 5.88 -11.53
C VAL A 339 14.89 6.33 -10.41
N HIS A 340 15.32 5.36 -9.61
CA HIS A 340 16.12 5.61 -8.42
C HIS A 340 17.59 5.79 -8.78
N LEU A 341 17.91 6.96 -9.34
CA LEU A 341 19.28 7.44 -9.49
C LEU A 341 19.65 8.20 -8.21
N ALA A 342 19.99 7.48 -7.14
CA ALA A 342 20.30 8.06 -5.83
C ALA A 342 21.56 7.45 -5.21
N GLN A 343 22.03 8.08 -4.13
CA GLN A 343 23.15 7.62 -3.30
C GLN A 343 24.38 7.33 -4.16
N ASP A 344 24.86 6.10 -4.16
CA ASP A 344 26.12 5.66 -4.78
C ASP A 344 26.15 5.91 -6.29
N ILE A 345 25.01 5.76 -6.98
CA ILE A 345 24.91 6.07 -8.41
C ILE A 345 25.19 7.57 -8.65
N ILE A 346 24.66 8.45 -7.79
CA ILE A 346 24.95 9.89 -7.89
C ILE A 346 26.41 10.14 -7.51
N LEU A 347 26.93 9.48 -6.49
CA LEU A 347 28.31 9.66 -6.03
C LEU A 347 29.32 9.30 -7.12
N GLY A 348 29.12 8.16 -7.79
CA GLY A 348 29.95 7.74 -8.93
C GLY A 348 29.87 8.71 -10.10
N CYS A 349 28.66 9.12 -10.50
CA CYS A 349 28.48 10.12 -11.56
C CYS A 349 29.10 11.48 -11.19
N TYR A 350 28.98 11.89 -9.94
CA TYR A 350 29.55 13.13 -9.41
C TYR A 350 31.07 13.09 -9.47
N TYR A 351 31.67 12.02 -8.95
CA TYR A 351 33.11 11.80 -8.97
C TYR A 351 33.62 11.78 -10.42
N LEU A 352 33.00 10.97 -11.29
CA LEU A 352 33.37 10.86 -12.70
C LEU A 352 33.33 12.21 -13.44
N THR A 353 32.41 13.11 -13.09
CA THR A 353 32.26 14.41 -13.77
C THR A 353 32.92 15.59 -13.05
N LEU A 354 33.57 15.33 -11.92
CA LEU A 354 34.28 16.32 -11.12
C LEU A 354 35.48 16.90 -11.89
N GLU A 355 35.80 18.15 -11.59
CA GLU A 355 36.97 18.86 -12.10
C GLU A 355 37.72 19.39 -10.88
N LYS A 356 38.89 18.82 -10.58
CA LYS A 356 39.70 19.18 -9.40
C LYS A 356 40.58 20.39 -9.69
N GLU A 357 40.76 21.26 -8.70
CA GLU A 357 41.56 22.48 -8.90
C GLU A 357 43.06 22.21 -9.01
N GLU A 358 43.57 21.19 -8.32
CA GLU A 358 44.99 20.84 -8.32
C GLU A 358 45.48 20.39 -9.71
N GLU A 359 44.62 19.67 -10.44
CA GLU A 359 44.87 19.17 -11.80
C GLU A 359 44.72 20.27 -12.88
N LYS A 360 44.27 21.48 -12.52
CA LYS A 360 44.24 22.65 -13.44
C LYS A 360 45.64 23.20 -13.75
N LYS A 361 46.66 22.86 -12.95
CA LYS A 361 48.02 23.39 -13.09
C LYS A 361 48.85 22.65 -14.15
N GLU A 362 48.36 21.52 -14.65
CA GLU A 362 49.02 20.78 -15.72
C GLU A 362 48.76 21.38 -17.11
N LYS A 363 49.71 21.20 -18.04
CA LYS A 363 49.51 21.63 -19.42
C LYS A 363 48.30 20.92 -20.02
N ILE A 364 47.36 21.68 -20.57
CA ILE A 364 46.18 21.14 -21.25
C ILE A 364 46.64 20.31 -22.45
N LYS A 365 46.45 18.99 -22.37
CA LYS A 365 46.72 18.06 -23.46
C LYS A 365 45.57 18.09 -24.47
N VAL A 366 45.90 17.89 -25.74
CA VAL A 366 44.94 17.91 -26.85
C VAL A 366 44.83 16.50 -27.42
N PHE A 367 43.60 16.02 -27.59
CA PHE A 367 43.27 14.70 -28.11
C PHE A 367 42.39 14.80 -29.35
N ALA A 368 42.55 13.86 -30.28
CA ALA A 368 41.88 13.80 -31.56
C ALA A 368 40.44 13.27 -31.46
N ASP A 369 40.20 12.28 -30.59
CA ASP A 369 38.89 11.64 -30.42
C ASP A 369 38.68 11.08 -28.99
N GLU A 370 37.50 10.53 -28.73
CA GLU A 370 37.14 9.93 -27.44
C GLU A 370 37.96 8.68 -27.11
N ASN A 371 38.37 7.90 -28.12
CA ASN A 371 39.12 6.65 -27.92
C ASN A 371 40.56 6.94 -27.47
N GLU A 372 41.18 7.99 -28.00
CA GLU A 372 42.51 8.43 -27.59
C GLU A 372 42.51 8.87 -26.12
N VAL A 373 41.43 9.51 -25.66
CA VAL A 373 41.26 9.88 -24.24
C VAL A 373 41.16 8.63 -23.36
N ILE A 374 40.39 7.62 -23.77
CA ILE A 374 40.28 6.35 -23.03
C ILE A 374 41.64 5.64 -22.98
N TYR A 375 42.34 5.54 -24.11
CA TYR A 375 43.67 4.94 -24.17
C TYR A 375 44.67 5.69 -23.28
N ALA A 376 44.62 7.02 -23.25
CA ALA A 376 45.46 7.83 -22.38
C ALA A 376 45.15 7.62 -20.89
N LEU A 377 43.87 7.41 -20.52
CA LEU A 377 43.47 7.07 -19.15
C LEU A 377 43.97 5.68 -18.75
N GLU A 378 43.78 4.67 -19.61
CA GLU A 378 44.20 3.29 -19.35
C GLU A 378 45.72 3.16 -19.20
N THR A 379 46.47 3.89 -20.02
CA THR A 379 47.95 3.97 -19.92
C THR A 379 48.43 4.85 -18.77
N LYS A 380 47.52 5.45 -17.99
CA LYS A 380 47.80 6.40 -16.89
C LYS A 380 48.62 7.62 -17.35
N SER A 381 48.42 8.01 -18.61
CA SER A 381 49.02 9.20 -19.20
C SER A 381 48.27 10.48 -18.81
N ILE A 382 47.01 10.37 -18.40
CA ILE A 382 46.16 11.46 -17.86
C ILE A 382 45.37 10.98 -16.65
N ASP A 383 45.00 11.92 -15.79
CA ASP A 383 44.11 11.66 -14.64
C ASP A 383 42.64 11.91 -15.01
N LEU A 384 41.72 11.30 -14.24
CA LEU A 384 40.28 11.31 -14.50
C LEU A 384 39.68 12.72 -14.53
N HIS A 385 40.15 13.58 -13.62
CA HIS A 385 39.61 14.94 -13.43
C HIS A 385 40.43 16.00 -14.17
N GLN A 386 41.44 15.59 -14.94
CA GLN A 386 42.38 16.48 -15.60
C GLN A 386 41.67 17.23 -16.73
N LYS A 387 41.98 18.52 -16.87
CA LYS A 387 41.43 19.34 -17.93
C LYS A 387 42.10 19.05 -19.27
N ILE A 388 41.30 18.66 -20.25
CA ILE A 388 41.75 18.25 -21.59
C ILE A 388 40.99 19.02 -22.67
N LYS A 389 41.57 19.12 -23.86
CA LYS A 389 40.88 19.54 -25.08
C LYS A 389 40.72 18.34 -25.99
N VAL A 390 39.49 17.99 -26.33
CA VAL A 390 39.20 16.84 -27.20
C VAL A 390 38.19 17.25 -28.27
N LYS A 391 38.36 16.74 -29.48
CA LYS A 391 37.37 16.90 -30.55
C LYS A 391 36.30 15.82 -30.38
N VAL A 392 35.10 16.23 -29.97
CA VAL A 392 33.96 15.35 -29.70
C VAL A 392 32.77 15.87 -30.50
N LYS A 393 32.03 14.98 -31.16
CA LYS A 393 30.84 15.38 -31.99
C LYS A 393 31.14 16.56 -32.93
N GLY A 394 32.31 16.55 -33.58
CA GLY A 394 32.72 17.56 -34.56
C GLY A 394 33.29 18.88 -34.01
N GLU A 395 33.20 19.13 -32.70
CA GLU A 395 33.69 20.37 -32.06
C GLU A 395 34.83 20.10 -31.08
N ILE A 396 35.81 20.99 -31.04
CA ILE A 396 36.87 20.96 -30.02
C ILE A 396 36.28 21.54 -28.73
N ARG A 397 36.19 20.71 -27.69
CA ARG A 397 35.66 21.11 -26.38
C ARG A 397 36.72 20.98 -25.30
N GLU A 398 36.67 21.92 -24.37
CA GLU A 398 37.48 21.89 -23.15
C GLU A 398 36.66 21.21 -22.05
N THR A 399 37.10 20.03 -21.59
CA THR A 399 36.35 19.16 -20.68
C THR A 399 37.31 18.31 -19.82
N THR A 400 36.80 17.33 -19.10
CA THR A 400 37.61 16.35 -18.35
C THR A 400 37.49 14.96 -18.95
N ALA A 401 38.48 14.11 -18.73
CA ALA A 401 38.49 12.75 -19.25
C ALA A 401 37.27 11.94 -18.75
N GLY A 402 36.92 12.09 -17.46
CA GLY A 402 35.71 11.46 -16.91
C GLY A 402 34.39 11.95 -17.51
N ARG A 403 34.28 13.24 -17.88
CA ARG A 403 33.10 13.74 -18.62
C ARG A 403 33.01 13.12 -20.03
N VAL A 404 34.14 12.84 -20.69
CA VAL A 404 34.12 12.12 -21.98
C VAL A 404 33.56 10.71 -21.79
N ILE A 405 34.05 9.96 -20.80
CA ILE A 405 33.56 8.61 -20.46
C ILE A 405 32.05 8.63 -20.20
N PHE A 406 31.57 9.57 -19.38
CA PHE A 406 30.14 9.68 -19.09
C PHE A 406 29.30 9.90 -20.37
N ASN A 407 29.77 10.73 -21.28
CA ASN A 407 29.03 11.04 -22.51
C ASN A 407 28.99 9.88 -23.51
N LEU A 408 29.93 8.93 -23.45
CA LEU A 408 29.89 7.70 -24.24
C LEU A 408 28.74 6.75 -23.83
N LEU A 409 28.22 6.92 -22.61
CA LEU A 409 27.07 6.15 -22.13
C LEU A 409 25.74 6.64 -22.72
N LEU A 410 25.72 7.88 -23.21
CA LEU A 410 24.55 8.54 -23.75
C LEU A 410 24.39 8.22 -25.25
N PRO A 411 23.17 8.34 -25.80
CA PRO A 411 22.96 8.21 -27.24
C PRO A 411 23.85 9.17 -28.07
N GLU A 412 24.27 8.75 -29.26
CA GLU A 412 25.21 9.49 -30.11
C GLU A 412 24.72 10.91 -30.46
N ASP A 413 23.41 11.08 -30.63
CA ASP A 413 22.76 12.36 -30.94
C ASP A 413 22.46 13.22 -29.69
N PHE A 414 22.71 12.71 -28.48
CA PHE A 414 22.43 13.45 -27.25
C PHE A 414 23.41 14.62 -27.06
N PRO A 415 22.99 15.81 -26.58
CA PRO A 415 23.91 16.93 -26.35
C PRO A 415 25.03 16.58 -25.37
N PHE A 416 26.26 17.00 -25.68
CA PHE A 416 27.40 16.75 -24.81
C PHE A 416 27.24 17.47 -23.46
N ILE A 417 27.33 16.72 -22.36
CA ILE A 417 27.21 17.23 -21.00
C ILE A 417 28.59 17.62 -20.49
N ASN A 418 28.83 18.93 -20.36
CA ASN A 418 30.09 19.47 -19.82
C ASN A 418 29.92 20.16 -18.47
N GLN A 419 29.29 19.49 -17.51
CA GLN A 419 29.06 20.02 -16.16
C GLN A 419 29.12 18.89 -15.13
N VAL A 420 29.33 19.26 -13.86
CA VAL A 420 29.32 18.31 -12.75
C VAL A 420 27.90 17.81 -12.51
N LEU A 421 27.73 16.49 -12.48
CA LEU A 421 26.45 15.83 -12.31
C LEU A 421 26.11 15.62 -10.84
N ARG A 422 25.31 16.54 -10.27
CA ARG A 422 24.71 16.36 -8.96
C ARG A 422 23.30 15.78 -9.10
N LYS A 423 22.65 15.54 -7.96
CA LYS A 423 21.29 14.97 -7.91
C LYS A 423 20.26 15.70 -8.79
N LYS A 424 20.34 17.03 -8.86
CA LYS A 424 19.38 17.85 -9.62
C LYS A 424 19.61 17.69 -11.13
N GLU A 425 20.86 17.66 -11.54
CA GLU A 425 21.31 17.51 -12.93
C GLU A 425 20.99 16.09 -13.42
N MET A 426 21.26 15.06 -12.61
CA MET A 426 20.89 13.67 -12.92
C MET A 426 19.38 13.50 -13.10
N LYS A 427 18.57 14.17 -12.26
CA LYS A 427 17.10 14.14 -12.43
C LYS A 427 16.65 14.83 -13.72
N LYS A 428 17.29 15.95 -14.11
CA LYS A 428 17.01 16.62 -15.38
C LYS A 428 17.40 15.74 -16.56
N LEU A 429 18.59 15.14 -16.52
CA LEU A 429 19.08 14.22 -17.53
C LEU A 429 18.12 13.04 -17.72
N ALA A 430 17.68 12.42 -16.63
CA ALA A 430 16.73 11.31 -16.71
C ALA A 430 15.41 11.70 -17.37
N ASN A 431 14.86 12.88 -17.05
CA ASN A 431 13.65 13.36 -17.70
C ASN A 431 13.86 13.67 -19.19
N ASP A 432 15.01 14.26 -19.56
CA ASP A 432 15.33 14.60 -20.96
C ASP A 432 15.53 13.34 -21.81
N LEU A 433 16.23 12.32 -21.27
CA LEU A 433 16.38 11.02 -21.93
C LEU A 433 15.03 10.35 -22.19
N ILE A 434 14.15 10.32 -21.18
CA ILE A 434 12.81 9.73 -21.33
C ILE A 434 11.97 10.51 -22.36
N TYR A 435 12.09 11.85 -22.37
CA TYR A 435 11.33 12.70 -23.28
C TYR A 435 11.78 12.54 -24.75
N ARG A 436 13.10 12.47 -25.00
CA ARG A 436 13.64 12.40 -26.37
C ARG A 436 13.60 11.01 -26.98
N TYR A 437 13.96 9.98 -26.21
CA TYR A 437 14.13 8.61 -26.73
C TYR A 437 13.03 7.64 -26.30
N GLY A 438 12.11 8.09 -25.45
CA GLY A 438 11.10 7.23 -24.85
C GLY A 438 11.64 6.40 -23.69
N MET A 439 10.74 5.66 -23.05
CA MET A 439 11.04 4.94 -21.81
C MET A 439 11.96 3.74 -22.03
N GLU A 440 11.77 3.00 -23.11
CA GLU A 440 12.49 1.74 -23.36
C GLU A 440 13.97 1.99 -23.66
N GLU A 441 14.30 2.96 -24.52
CA GLU A 441 15.70 3.29 -24.80
C GLU A 441 16.36 4.00 -23.63
N ALA A 442 15.65 4.90 -22.94
CA ALA A 442 16.15 5.52 -21.71
C ALA A 442 16.46 4.48 -20.63
N SER A 443 15.67 3.41 -20.54
CA SER A 443 15.87 2.32 -19.56
C SER A 443 17.24 1.65 -19.73
N LYS A 444 17.66 1.38 -20.97
CA LYS A 444 18.98 0.81 -21.29
C LYS A 444 20.12 1.77 -20.94
N VAL A 445 19.93 3.07 -21.20
CA VAL A 445 20.90 4.10 -20.82
C VAL A 445 21.05 4.18 -19.30
N PHE A 446 19.95 4.06 -18.55
CA PHE A 446 20.01 4.04 -17.08
C PHE A 446 20.76 2.83 -16.54
N ASP A 447 20.62 1.66 -17.16
CA ASP A 447 21.40 0.48 -16.79
C ASP A 447 22.91 0.67 -17.03
N LYS A 448 23.30 1.24 -18.18
CA LYS A 448 24.70 1.61 -18.45
C LYS A 448 25.26 2.62 -17.44
N ILE A 449 24.49 3.66 -17.14
CA ILE A 449 24.86 4.67 -16.14
C ILE A 449 25.03 4.03 -14.76
N LYS A 450 24.11 3.15 -14.36
CA LYS A 450 24.15 2.43 -13.09
C LYS A 450 25.44 1.62 -12.96
N GLU A 451 25.78 0.83 -13.97
CA GLU A 451 26.97 -0.03 -13.99
C GLU A 451 28.26 0.79 -13.79
N VAL A 452 28.45 1.79 -14.65
CA VAL A 452 29.63 2.68 -14.60
C VAL A 452 29.67 3.48 -13.29
N ALA A 453 28.53 3.96 -12.82
CA ALA A 453 28.49 4.73 -11.58
C ALA A 453 28.91 3.91 -10.36
N PHE A 454 28.54 2.63 -10.26
CA PHE A 454 28.99 1.78 -9.14
C PHE A 454 30.50 1.52 -9.18
N GLU A 455 31.07 1.36 -10.37
CA GLU A 455 32.51 1.20 -10.53
C GLU A 455 33.25 2.46 -10.05
N TYR A 456 32.88 3.63 -10.57
CA TYR A 456 33.52 4.89 -10.18
C TYR A 456 33.22 5.32 -8.74
N ALA A 457 32.06 4.95 -8.18
CA ALA A 457 31.79 5.15 -6.76
C ALA A 457 32.76 4.35 -5.88
N THR A 458 33.09 3.12 -6.29
CA THR A 458 34.07 2.27 -5.61
C THR A 458 35.48 2.84 -5.75
N LEU A 459 35.87 3.25 -6.96
CA LEU A 459 37.19 3.85 -7.23
C LEU A 459 37.39 5.20 -6.54
N ALA A 460 36.30 5.96 -6.31
CA ALA A 460 36.37 7.24 -5.60
C ALA A 460 36.94 7.08 -4.17
N GLY A 461 36.80 5.90 -3.56
CA GLY A 461 37.39 5.59 -2.26
C GLY A 461 36.86 6.46 -1.12
N TYR A 462 35.68 7.06 -1.27
CA TYR A 462 35.08 7.88 -0.23
C TYR A 462 34.81 7.02 1.00
N SER A 463 35.44 7.41 2.11
CA SER A 463 35.23 6.85 3.44
C SER A 463 34.94 8.01 4.40
N TRP A 464 34.50 7.69 5.61
CA TRP A 464 34.25 8.71 6.62
C TRP A 464 34.95 8.33 7.93
N GLY A 465 35.96 9.11 8.28
CA GLY A 465 36.71 9.01 9.52
C GLY A 465 36.31 10.09 10.54
N MET A 466 36.89 10.00 11.74
CA MET A 466 36.66 11.00 12.79
C MET A 466 37.24 12.37 12.43
N ASP A 467 38.34 12.39 11.66
CA ASP A 467 39.04 13.62 11.28
C ASP A 467 38.31 14.43 10.20
N ASP A 468 37.41 13.79 9.43
CA ASP A 468 36.55 14.48 8.46
C ASP A 468 35.49 15.36 9.15
N LEU A 469 35.25 15.15 10.46
CA LEU A 469 34.33 15.93 11.28
C LEU A 469 35.01 17.18 11.84
N VAL A 470 35.23 18.17 10.97
CA VAL A 470 35.83 19.45 11.37
C VAL A 470 34.85 20.24 12.24
N ILE A 471 35.22 20.44 13.52
CA ILE A 471 34.44 21.26 14.44
C ILE A 471 34.74 22.75 14.18
N PRO A 472 33.74 23.60 13.89
CA PRO A 472 33.95 25.04 13.72
C PRO A 472 34.57 25.68 14.96
N LYS A 473 35.57 26.53 14.77
CA LYS A 473 36.30 27.19 15.88
C LYS A 473 35.38 28.12 16.68
N GLU A 474 34.39 28.69 16.00
CA GLU A 474 33.39 29.63 16.51
C GLU A 474 32.41 28.99 17.49
N LYS A 475 32.25 27.64 17.47
CA LYS A 475 31.28 26.90 18.30
C LYS A 475 31.36 27.28 19.77
N LYS A 476 32.58 27.35 20.32
CA LYS A 476 32.79 27.67 21.76
C LYS A 476 32.34 29.08 22.11
N ASN A 477 32.54 30.05 21.21
CA ASN A 477 32.15 31.44 21.44
C ASN A 477 30.64 31.59 21.34
N LEU A 478 30.01 30.99 20.33
CA LEU A 478 28.56 31.02 20.15
C LEU A 478 27.79 30.42 21.33
N ILE A 479 28.28 29.30 21.89
CA ILE A 479 27.68 28.69 23.08
C ILE A 479 27.82 29.61 24.30
N LYS A 480 29.00 30.21 24.51
CA LYS A 480 29.23 31.14 25.62
C LYS A 480 28.36 32.39 25.53
N GLU A 481 28.17 32.94 24.34
CA GLU A 481 27.28 34.09 24.10
C GLU A 481 25.83 33.73 24.43
N ALA A 482 25.36 32.57 23.98
CA ALA A 482 24.01 32.09 24.22
C ALA A 482 23.74 31.75 25.69
N GLU A 483 24.73 31.21 26.40
CA GLU A 483 24.65 30.97 27.85
C GLU A 483 24.50 32.28 28.62
N LYS A 484 25.24 33.33 28.24
CA LYS A 484 25.09 34.67 28.84
C LYS A 484 23.70 35.26 28.58
N GLU A 485 23.24 35.23 27.34
CA GLU A 485 21.91 35.75 26.97
C GLU A 485 20.79 34.97 27.68
N THR A 486 20.94 33.65 27.81
CA THR A 486 20.01 32.80 28.57
C THR A 486 20.02 33.15 30.07
N GLN A 487 21.19 33.44 30.66
CA GLN A 487 21.29 33.88 32.05
C GLN A 487 20.61 35.22 32.27
N GLU A 488 20.72 36.16 31.34
CA GLU A 488 20.01 37.45 31.39
C GLU A 488 18.48 37.26 31.34
N ILE A 489 17.99 36.37 30.47
CA ILE A 489 16.56 36.01 30.42
C ILE A 489 16.10 35.39 31.75
N TRP A 490 16.92 34.53 32.36
CA TRP A 490 16.63 33.95 33.67
C TRP A 490 16.62 35.00 34.79
N ARG A 491 17.52 35.98 34.76
CA ARG A 491 17.50 37.10 35.72
C ARG A 491 16.24 37.94 35.58
N ALA A 492 15.86 38.31 34.35
CA ALA A 492 14.63 39.04 34.08
C ALA A 492 13.37 38.27 34.55
N TYR A 493 13.38 36.94 34.45
CA TYR A 493 12.31 36.11 35.02
C TYR A 493 12.30 36.13 36.57
N GLN A 494 13.47 36.04 37.22
CA GLN A 494 13.58 36.11 38.68
C GLN A 494 13.17 37.48 39.24
N GLU A 495 13.41 38.56 38.50
CA GLU A 495 12.96 39.93 38.81
C GLU A 495 11.47 40.15 38.53
N GLY A 496 10.76 39.16 38.00
CA GLY A 496 9.32 39.22 37.70
C GLY A 496 8.97 39.98 36.41
N LEU A 497 9.95 40.30 35.56
CA LEU A 497 9.76 41.04 34.31
C LEU A 497 9.26 40.15 33.15
N LEU A 498 9.33 38.83 33.30
CA LEU A 498 8.90 37.85 32.30
C LEU A 498 7.99 36.81 32.95
N SER A 499 6.96 36.39 32.23
CA SER A 499 6.21 35.17 32.57
C SER A 499 7.03 33.91 32.25
N GLU A 500 6.63 32.76 32.82
CA GLU A 500 7.31 31.49 32.56
C GLU A 500 7.26 31.10 31.07
N ASN A 501 6.14 31.39 30.40
CA ASN A 501 5.95 31.16 28.98
C ASN A 501 6.88 32.03 28.13
N GLU A 502 6.95 33.34 28.40
CA GLU A 502 7.83 34.27 27.68
C GLU A 502 9.31 33.95 27.90
N ARG A 503 9.71 33.57 29.12
CA ARG A 503 11.06 33.08 29.41
C ARG A 503 11.38 31.88 28.52
N ARG A 504 10.48 30.88 28.47
CA ARG A 504 10.69 29.67 27.67
C ARG A 504 10.82 29.99 26.18
N GLU A 505 9.95 30.85 25.64
CA GLU A 505 9.99 31.27 24.25
C GLU A 505 11.31 31.98 23.91
N LYS A 506 11.72 32.95 24.74
CA LYS A 506 12.99 33.67 24.54
C LYS A 506 14.22 32.75 24.61
N VAL A 507 14.26 31.82 25.57
CA VAL A 507 15.36 30.84 25.64
C VAL A 507 15.39 29.95 24.40
N ILE A 508 14.24 29.50 23.90
CA ILE A 508 14.16 28.74 22.65
C ILE A 508 14.69 29.58 21.49
N GLU A 509 14.31 30.86 21.40
CA GLU A 509 14.77 31.77 20.35
C GLU A 509 16.29 31.90 20.32
N VAL A 510 16.93 32.09 21.48
CA VAL A 510 18.40 32.16 21.61
C VAL A 510 19.06 30.89 21.06
N TRP A 511 18.61 29.71 21.50
CA TRP A 511 19.20 28.45 21.03
C TRP A 511 18.89 28.13 19.56
N MET A 512 17.75 28.59 19.02
CA MET A 512 17.49 28.51 17.58
C MET A 512 18.47 29.37 16.77
N LYS A 513 18.75 30.60 17.21
CA LYS A 513 19.75 31.48 16.56
C LYS A 513 21.13 30.82 16.52
N VAL A 514 21.55 30.20 17.63
CA VAL A 514 22.84 29.46 17.68
C VAL A 514 22.83 28.28 16.73
N ARG A 515 21.75 27.48 16.72
CA ARG A 515 21.60 26.34 15.81
C ARG A 515 21.71 26.78 14.34
N ASP A 516 21.06 27.88 13.97
CA ASP A 516 21.04 28.37 12.60
C ASP A 516 22.41 28.92 12.19
N LYS A 517 23.11 29.67 13.07
CA LYS A 517 24.51 30.07 12.85
C LYS A 517 25.45 28.85 12.69
N MET A 518 25.30 27.83 13.54
CA MET A 518 26.08 26.59 13.42
C MET A 518 25.82 25.86 12.11
N ARG A 519 24.57 25.86 11.62
CA ARG A 519 24.20 25.24 10.35
C ARG A 519 24.85 25.90 9.14
N GLU A 520 25.15 27.19 9.22
CA GLU A 520 25.86 27.94 8.17
C GLU A 520 27.38 27.70 8.21
N LEU A 521 27.95 27.57 9.42
CA LEU A 521 29.39 27.41 9.61
C LEU A 521 29.90 26.00 9.28
N VAL A 522 29.15 24.96 9.63
CA VAL A 522 29.59 23.56 9.45
C VAL A 522 29.93 23.24 7.97
N PRO A 523 29.11 23.58 6.96
CA PRO A 523 29.47 23.33 5.56
C PRO A 523 30.71 24.10 5.08
N GLN A 524 31.06 25.23 5.70
CA GLN A 524 32.22 26.04 5.33
C GLN A 524 33.52 25.47 5.90
N SER A 525 33.44 24.75 7.02
CA SER A 525 34.60 24.08 7.63
C SER A 525 34.95 22.75 6.98
N LEU A 526 34.05 22.21 6.16
CA LEU A 526 34.26 20.95 5.43
C LEU A 526 34.96 21.21 4.08
N ASN A 527 35.74 20.23 3.63
CA ASN A 527 36.37 20.29 2.31
C ASN A 527 35.31 20.27 1.20
N LYS A 528 35.53 21.04 0.13
CA LYS A 528 34.59 21.13 -1.00
C LYS A 528 34.73 19.98 -1.99
N GLU A 529 35.87 19.29 -2.00
CA GLU A 529 36.19 18.22 -2.94
C GLU A 529 35.98 16.80 -2.37
N GLY A 530 35.64 16.71 -1.08
CA GLY A 530 35.63 15.47 -0.30
C GLY A 530 36.18 15.75 1.08
#